data_AF-A0A7X3NX14-F1
#
_entry.id   AF-A0A7X3NX14-F1
#
_cell.length_a   1.000
_cell.length_b   1.000
_cell.length_c   1.000
_cell.angle_alpha   90.00
_cell.angle_beta   90.00
_cell.angle_gamma   90.00
#
_symmetry.space_group_name_H-M   'P 1'
#
loop_
_entity.id
_entity.type
_entity.pdbx_description
1 polymer ?
#
loop_
_entity_poly.entity_id
_entity_poly.type
_entity_poly.pdbx_seq_one_letter_code
_entity_poly.pdbx_strand_id
1 'polypeptide(L)'
;MKVDPEYARTAVSKYGQKILREQVNLDNISAIAADELKSTESDNPTSKSTNEPNQEQSADSINQETNSSEEKTIDDVWLNIFEREARPQSNEEGQLLFGRILAGEIRNPGSYSFPTLKTLGELDQNTAALFKKLCSACVVLQIQNNEHIIDARVSSLGGNAGSNALKKYGLDFGQLNILY
;
A
#
# COMPACT_ATOMS: atom_id res chain seq x y z
N MET A 1 18.17 10.33 -39.81
CA MET A 1 18.31 8.90 -39.49
C MET A 1 17.14 8.17 -40.14
N LYS A 2 17.37 7.24 -41.08
CA LYS A 2 16.29 6.42 -41.67
C LYS A 2 16.12 5.18 -40.80
N VAL A 3 14.93 4.97 -40.25
CA VAL A 3 14.59 3.78 -39.46
C VAL A 3 14.18 2.67 -40.41
N ASP A 4 14.63 1.45 -40.15
CA ASP A 4 14.25 0.25 -40.90
C ASP A 4 12.73 -0.01 -40.78
N PRO A 5 11.98 -0.14 -41.91
CA PRO A 5 10.53 -0.37 -41.89
C PRO A 5 10.08 -1.61 -41.12
N GLU A 6 10.86 -2.69 -41.14
CA GLU A 6 10.53 -3.93 -40.40
C GLU A 6 10.70 -3.76 -38.88
N TYR A 7 11.76 -3.07 -38.46
CA TYR A 7 11.93 -2.66 -37.07
C TYR A 7 10.76 -1.79 -36.58
N ALA A 8 10.32 -0.81 -37.38
CA ALA A 8 9.20 0.07 -37.02
C ALA A 8 7.89 -0.71 -36.80
N ARG A 9 7.57 -1.66 -37.70
CA ARG A 9 6.39 -2.54 -37.55
C ARG A 9 6.45 -3.38 -36.28
N THR A 10 7.61 -3.97 -36.00
CA THR A 10 7.81 -4.79 -34.80
C THR A 10 7.68 -3.97 -33.53
N ALA A 11 8.23 -2.76 -33.50
CA ALA A 11 8.14 -1.86 -32.36
C ALA A 11 6.69 -1.45 -32.06
N VAL A 12 5.91 -1.11 -33.10
CA VAL A 12 4.48 -0.76 -32.97
C VAL A 12 3.68 -1.95 -32.42
N SER A 13 3.90 -3.15 -32.95
CA SER A 13 3.22 -4.37 -32.47
C SER A 13 3.53 -4.65 -31.00
N LYS A 14 4.82 -4.59 -30.59
CA LYS A 14 5.22 -4.77 -29.20
C LYS A 14 4.61 -3.73 -28.27
N TYR A 15 4.56 -2.47 -28.71
CA TYR A 15 3.95 -1.39 -27.92
C TYR A 15 2.43 -1.60 -27.74
N GLY A 16 1.73 -1.98 -28.80
CA GLY A 16 0.30 -2.32 -28.73
C GLY A 16 0.04 -3.49 -27.77
N GLN A 17 0.83 -4.56 -27.85
CA GLN A 17 0.76 -5.69 -26.92
C GLN A 17 0.99 -5.27 -25.47
N LYS A 18 1.95 -4.37 -25.23
CA LYS A 18 2.23 -3.83 -23.89
C LYS A 18 1.01 -3.10 -23.32
N ILE A 19 0.38 -2.21 -24.11
CA ILE A 19 -0.82 -1.47 -23.68
C ILE A 19 -1.94 -2.44 -23.27
N LEU A 20 -2.22 -3.44 -24.11
CA LEU A 20 -3.25 -4.43 -23.83
C LEU A 20 -2.95 -5.23 -22.56
N ARG A 21 -1.71 -5.68 -22.38
CA ARG A 21 -1.29 -6.42 -21.19
C ARG A 21 -1.45 -5.58 -19.92
N GLU A 22 -1.04 -4.32 -19.96
CA GLU A 22 -1.17 -3.40 -18.82
C GLU A 22 -2.64 -3.14 -18.46
N GLN A 23 -3.52 -3.01 -19.45
CA GLN A 23 -4.96 -2.90 -19.21
C GLN A 23 -5.53 -4.16 -18.57
N VAL A 24 -5.20 -5.35 -19.10
CA VAL A 24 -5.64 -6.63 -18.53
C VAL A 24 -5.18 -6.78 -17.08
N ASN A 25 -3.95 -6.36 -16.76
CA ASN A 25 -3.46 -6.40 -15.38
C ASN A 25 -4.31 -5.52 -14.45
N LEU A 26 -4.64 -4.30 -14.86
CA LEU A 26 -5.50 -3.39 -14.07
C LEU A 26 -6.91 -3.95 -13.90
N ASP A 27 -7.48 -4.52 -14.96
CA ASP A 27 -8.81 -5.14 -14.92
C ASP A 27 -8.83 -6.30 -13.91
N ASN A 28 -7.82 -7.18 -13.94
CA ASN A 28 -7.68 -8.27 -12.97
C ASN A 28 -7.56 -7.75 -11.52
N ILE A 29 -6.74 -6.72 -11.31
CA ILE A 29 -6.55 -6.09 -9.99
C ILE A 29 -7.86 -5.51 -9.48
N SER A 30 -8.63 -4.85 -10.35
CA SER A 30 -9.95 -4.30 -10.00
C SER A 30 -10.95 -5.39 -9.64
N ALA A 31 -10.93 -6.54 -10.34
CA ALA A 31 -11.79 -7.68 -10.04
C ALA A 31 -11.44 -8.29 -8.67
N ILE A 32 -10.14 -8.47 -8.37
CA ILE A 32 -9.67 -8.92 -7.06
C ILE A 32 -10.13 -7.97 -5.96
N ALA A 33 -9.97 -6.65 -6.16
CA ALA A 33 -10.40 -5.66 -5.18
C ALA A 33 -11.92 -5.73 -4.93
N ALA A 34 -12.72 -5.88 -5.98
CA ALA A 34 -14.17 -6.03 -5.87
C ALA A 34 -14.56 -7.30 -5.09
N ASP A 35 -13.87 -8.40 -5.31
CA ASP A 35 -14.12 -9.65 -4.58
C ASP A 35 -13.70 -9.59 -3.11
N GLU A 36 -12.57 -8.94 -2.81
CA GLU A 36 -12.10 -8.67 -1.43
C GLU A 36 -13.04 -7.70 -0.66
N LEU A 37 -13.77 -6.82 -1.35
CA LEU A 37 -14.79 -5.98 -0.73
C LEU A 37 -16.04 -6.81 -0.37
N LYS A 38 -16.54 -7.64 -1.31
CA LYS A 38 -17.72 -8.50 -1.10
C LYS A 38 -17.53 -9.51 0.04
N SER A 39 -16.34 -10.13 0.12
CA SER A 39 -16.06 -11.13 1.16
C SER A 39 -16.21 -10.56 2.57
N THR A 40 -15.83 -9.29 2.77
CA THR A 40 -15.89 -8.62 4.07
C THR A 40 -17.27 -8.09 4.46
N GLU A 41 -18.20 -7.94 3.50
CA GLU A 41 -19.58 -7.52 3.79
C GLU A 41 -20.46 -8.67 4.33
N SER A 42 -20.14 -9.91 3.97
CA SER A 42 -20.96 -11.08 4.35
C SER A 42 -20.79 -11.51 5.81
N ASP A 43 -19.82 -10.93 6.55
CA ASP A 43 -19.48 -11.29 7.94
C ASP A 43 -20.04 -10.32 9.00
N ASN A 44 -20.83 -9.30 8.63
CA ASN A 44 -21.28 -8.27 9.58
C ASN A 44 -22.81 -8.19 9.76
N PRO A 45 -23.42 -8.84 10.77
CA PRO A 45 -24.82 -8.61 11.11
C PRO A 45 -24.97 -7.36 11.98
N THR A 46 -25.39 -6.26 11.33
CA THR A 46 -26.15 -5.13 11.91
C THR A 46 -25.57 -4.40 13.14
N SER A 47 -25.21 -3.14 12.93
CA SER A 47 -25.53 -2.08 13.90
C SER A 47 -26.08 -0.87 13.13
N LYS A 48 -27.37 -0.95 12.82
CA LYS A 48 -28.18 0.22 12.46
C LYS A 48 -28.23 1.13 13.69
N SER A 49 -27.76 2.35 13.51
CA SER A 49 -27.89 3.46 14.44
C SER A 49 -29.34 3.65 14.84
N THR A 50 -29.62 3.56 16.13
CA THR A 50 -30.78 4.20 16.76
C THR A 50 -30.30 4.66 18.13
N ASN A 51 -30.15 5.97 18.30
CA ASN A 51 -30.79 6.73 19.39
C ASN A 51 -30.38 8.21 19.33
N GLU A 52 -31.42 9.04 19.38
CA GLU A 52 -31.47 10.50 19.44
C GLU A 52 -31.00 11.08 20.81
N PRO A 53 -30.92 12.42 20.98
CA PRO A 53 -29.81 13.10 21.64
C PRO A 53 -30.10 13.54 23.08
N ASN A 54 -29.05 13.74 23.88
CA ASN A 54 -29.13 14.57 25.08
C ASN A 54 -28.08 15.68 25.04
N GLN A 55 -28.59 16.91 25.14
CA GLN A 55 -27.86 18.16 25.26
C GLN A 55 -27.35 18.33 26.70
N GLU A 56 -26.18 18.90 26.88
CA GLU A 56 -25.96 19.96 27.88
C GLU A 56 -24.70 20.77 27.56
N GLN A 57 -24.86 22.08 27.71
CA GLN A 57 -24.04 23.17 27.19
C GLN A 57 -22.87 23.52 28.11
N SER A 58 -21.77 24.04 27.56
CA SER A 58 -20.94 25.09 28.18
C SER A 58 -20.02 25.73 27.14
N ALA A 59 -20.03 27.05 27.10
CA ALA A 59 -19.58 27.93 26.02
C ALA A 59 -18.08 28.26 26.06
N ASP A 60 -17.45 28.39 24.88
CA ASP A 60 -16.75 29.61 24.46
C ASP A 60 -16.49 29.60 22.93
N SER A 61 -16.71 30.76 22.30
CA SER A 61 -16.86 31.03 20.86
C SER A 61 -15.50 30.99 20.11
N ILE A 62 -15.31 30.75 18.80
CA ILE A 62 -15.90 31.35 17.58
C ILE A 62 -15.61 30.44 16.35
N ASN A 63 -16.67 30.02 15.67
CA ASN A 63 -16.87 29.77 14.22
C ASN A 63 -15.76 29.18 13.33
N GLN A 64 -15.88 27.91 12.96
CA GLN A 64 -16.43 27.54 11.64
C GLN A 64 -16.95 26.09 11.69
N GLU A 65 -18.28 25.98 11.66
CA GLU A 65 -18.98 24.75 11.33
C GLU A 65 -18.76 24.45 9.84
N THR A 66 -18.08 23.35 9.56
CA THR A 66 -18.46 22.46 8.46
C THR A 66 -18.67 21.09 9.06
N ASN A 67 -19.86 20.90 9.63
CA ASN A 67 -20.51 19.59 9.62
C ASN A 67 -20.86 19.27 8.16
N SER A 68 -19.86 18.86 7.40
CA SER A 68 -20.03 17.97 6.27
C SER A 68 -19.48 16.64 6.76
N SER A 69 -20.34 15.63 6.89
CA SER A 69 -19.89 14.26 6.72
C SER A 69 -19.39 14.15 5.28
N GLU A 70 -18.20 14.69 5.01
CA GLU A 70 -17.47 14.46 3.78
C GLU A 70 -17.24 12.96 3.76
N GLU A 71 -18.03 12.26 2.95
CA GLU A 71 -17.70 10.92 2.53
C GLU A 71 -16.26 11.01 2.04
N LYS A 72 -15.34 10.42 2.82
CA LYS A 72 -13.94 10.38 2.41
C LYS A 72 -13.93 9.64 1.08
N THR A 73 -13.56 10.35 0.02
CA THR A 73 -13.35 9.79 -1.30
C THR A 73 -11.87 9.47 -1.46
N ILE A 74 -11.57 8.55 -2.37
CA ILE A 74 -10.18 8.29 -2.75
C ILE A 74 -9.62 9.51 -3.47
N ASP A 75 -8.35 9.83 -3.20
CA ASP A 75 -7.62 10.91 -3.87
C ASP A 75 -7.27 10.51 -5.32
N ASP A 76 -7.60 11.36 -6.29
CA ASP A 76 -7.27 11.15 -7.71
C ASP A 76 -5.76 11.05 -7.95
N VAL A 77 -4.95 11.80 -7.19
CA VAL A 77 -3.48 11.73 -7.28
C VAL A 77 -3.00 10.37 -6.78
N TRP A 78 -3.63 9.84 -5.74
CA TRP A 78 -3.38 8.49 -5.25
C TRP A 78 -3.69 7.45 -6.32
N LEU A 79 -4.86 7.55 -6.97
CA LEU A 79 -5.27 6.63 -8.03
C LEU A 79 -4.29 6.63 -9.21
N ASN A 80 -3.82 7.81 -9.63
CA ASN A 80 -2.81 7.92 -10.68
C ASN A 80 -1.48 7.22 -10.31
N ILE A 81 -1.05 7.36 -9.06
CA ILE A 81 0.15 6.68 -8.56
C ILE A 81 -0.11 5.17 -8.50
N PHE A 82 -1.23 4.76 -7.94
CA PHE A 82 -1.63 3.35 -7.85
C PHE A 82 -1.62 2.70 -9.24
N GLU A 83 -2.28 3.29 -10.23
CA GLU A 83 -2.35 2.77 -11.60
C GLU A 83 -0.94 2.59 -12.20
N ARG A 84 -0.06 3.57 -11.99
CA ARG A 84 1.33 3.51 -12.49
C ARG A 84 2.10 2.33 -11.91
N GLU A 85 1.95 2.06 -10.61
CA GLU A 85 2.66 0.96 -9.94
C GLU A 85 2.00 -0.41 -10.17
N ALA A 86 0.67 -0.43 -10.39
CA ALA A 86 -0.14 -1.63 -10.58
C ALA A 86 -0.11 -2.18 -12.02
N ARG A 87 -0.12 -1.31 -13.04
CA ARG A 87 -0.16 -1.73 -14.45
C ARG A 87 0.96 -2.70 -14.89
N PRO A 88 2.22 -2.63 -14.41
CA PRO A 88 3.24 -3.61 -14.80
C PRO A 88 3.08 -4.99 -14.13
N GLN A 89 2.23 -5.11 -13.09
CA GLN A 89 2.11 -6.32 -12.29
C GLN A 89 1.39 -7.44 -13.06
N SER A 90 2.17 -8.33 -13.66
CA SER A 90 1.66 -9.45 -14.48
C SER A 90 1.63 -10.81 -13.76
N ASN A 91 2.16 -10.90 -12.54
CA ASN A 91 2.11 -12.13 -11.76
C ASN A 91 0.96 -12.09 -10.76
N GLU A 92 0.44 -13.27 -10.42
CA GLU A 92 -0.74 -13.43 -9.55
C GLU A 92 -0.52 -12.83 -8.15
N GLU A 93 0.65 -13.02 -7.55
CA GLU A 93 0.96 -12.50 -6.21
C GLU A 93 0.91 -10.97 -6.16
N GLY A 94 1.46 -10.30 -7.16
CA GLY A 94 1.44 -8.85 -7.31
C GLY A 94 0.03 -8.32 -7.59
N GLN A 95 -0.72 -8.99 -8.46
CA GLN A 95 -2.12 -8.62 -8.72
C GLN A 95 -2.97 -8.77 -7.46
N LEU A 96 -2.78 -9.83 -6.68
CA LEU A 96 -3.45 -10.04 -5.39
C LEU A 96 -3.08 -8.96 -4.36
N LEU A 97 -1.79 -8.62 -4.28
CA LEU A 97 -1.31 -7.55 -3.39
C LEU A 97 -1.97 -6.21 -3.73
N PHE A 98 -1.91 -5.79 -5.00
CA PHE A 98 -2.47 -4.51 -5.42
C PHE A 98 -4.00 -4.50 -5.35
N GLY A 99 -4.67 -5.62 -5.59
CA GLY A 99 -6.11 -5.74 -5.40
C GLY A 99 -6.53 -5.52 -3.94
N ARG A 100 -5.77 -6.07 -2.99
CA ARG A 100 -6.00 -5.84 -1.55
C ARG A 100 -5.72 -4.41 -1.11
N ILE A 101 -4.67 -3.79 -1.66
CA ILE A 101 -4.36 -2.39 -1.40
C ILE A 101 -5.51 -1.50 -1.87
N LEU A 102 -6.01 -1.72 -3.09
CA LEU A 102 -7.14 -0.97 -3.63
C LEU A 102 -8.41 -1.16 -2.80
N ALA A 103 -8.74 -2.40 -2.42
CA ALA A 103 -9.88 -2.69 -1.55
C ALA A 103 -9.76 -1.99 -0.18
N GLY A 104 -8.56 -1.97 0.41
CA GLY A 104 -8.31 -1.28 1.67
C GLY A 104 -8.46 0.24 1.55
N GLU A 105 -7.96 0.83 0.46
CA GLU A 105 -8.10 2.26 0.20
C GLU A 105 -9.56 2.67 -0.06
N ILE A 106 -10.33 1.85 -0.80
CA ILE A 106 -11.78 2.05 -0.98
C ILE A 106 -12.51 2.00 0.37
N ARG A 107 -12.13 1.06 1.24
CA ARG A 107 -12.76 0.91 2.56
C ARG A 107 -12.44 2.07 3.50
N ASN A 108 -11.20 2.55 3.47
CA ASN A 108 -10.73 3.61 4.35
C ASN A 108 -9.72 4.50 3.62
N PRO A 109 -10.17 5.54 2.90
CA PRO A 109 -9.27 6.42 2.17
C PRO A 109 -8.22 7.06 3.08
N GLY A 110 -6.98 7.12 2.57
CA GLY A 110 -5.78 7.51 3.31
C GLY A 110 -5.09 6.36 4.05
N SER A 111 -5.53 5.11 3.87
CA SER A 111 -4.93 3.93 4.52
C SER A 111 -3.55 3.56 3.96
N TYR A 112 -3.30 3.87 2.69
CA TYR A 112 -2.00 3.63 2.04
C TYR A 112 -1.38 4.93 1.55
N SER A 113 -0.13 5.17 1.91
CA SER A 113 0.60 6.38 1.52
C SER A 113 1.23 6.27 0.12
N PHE A 114 1.54 7.40 -0.53
CA PHE A 114 2.26 7.39 -1.82
C PHE A 114 3.61 6.65 -1.76
N PRO A 115 4.45 6.82 -0.71
CA PRO A 115 5.66 6.02 -0.55
C PRO A 115 5.37 4.52 -0.52
N THR A 116 4.30 4.10 0.17
CA THR A 116 3.92 2.69 0.24
C THR A 116 3.67 2.10 -1.14
N LEU A 117 2.90 2.81 -1.99
CA LEU A 117 2.61 2.35 -3.36
C LEU A 117 3.89 2.20 -4.20
N LYS A 118 4.76 3.22 -4.19
CA LYS A 118 6.02 3.20 -4.94
C LYS A 118 6.93 2.08 -4.48
N THR A 119 7.11 1.95 -3.17
CA THR A 119 7.94 0.88 -2.60
C THR A 119 7.43 -0.48 -3.04
N LEU A 120 6.13 -0.76 -2.87
CA LEU A 120 5.57 -2.06 -3.23
C LEU A 120 5.60 -2.35 -4.74
N GLY A 121 5.49 -1.32 -5.59
CA GLY A 121 5.62 -1.45 -7.04
C GLY A 121 7.02 -1.82 -7.52
N GLU A 122 8.04 -1.43 -6.75
CA GLU A 122 9.46 -1.68 -7.05
C GLU A 122 9.97 -3.04 -6.54
N LEU A 123 9.26 -3.69 -5.61
CA LEU A 123 9.73 -4.96 -5.04
C LEU A 123 9.54 -6.11 -6.04
N ASP A 124 10.64 -6.76 -6.42
CA ASP A 124 10.57 -8.08 -7.05
C ASP A 124 10.14 -9.15 -6.02
N GLN A 125 9.82 -10.35 -6.50
CA GLN A 125 9.31 -11.43 -5.65
C GLN A 125 10.26 -11.80 -4.50
N ASN A 126 11.57 -11.83 -4.77
CA ASN A 126 12.57 -12.16 -3.75
C ASN A 126 12.66 -11.06 -2.69
N THR A 127 12.67 -9.80 -3.13
CA THR A 127 12.77 -8.63 -2.28
C THR A 127 11.50 -8.46 -1.45
N ALA A 128 10.31 -8.69 -2.03
CA ALA A 128 9.03 -8.66 -1.32
C ALA A 128 8.98 -9.72 -0.20
N ALA A 129 9.45 -10.94 -0.47
CA ALA A 129 9.51 -12.00 0.54
C ALA A 129 10.44 -11.65 1.71
N LEU A 130 11.53 -10.94 1.43
CA LEU A 130 12.47 -10.47 2.44
C LEU A 130 11.93 -9.28 3.21
N PHE A 131 11.30 -8.32 2.53
CA PHE A 131 10.63 -7.19 3.13
C PHE A 131 9.56 -7.67 4.12
N LYS A 132 8.75 -8.66 3.73
CA LYS A 132 7.78 -9.30 4.64
C LYS A 132 8.45 -9.87 5.90
N LYS A 133 9.58 -10.58 5.76
CA LYS A 133 10.35 -11.10 6.91
C LYS A 133 10.90 -9.99 7.79
N LEU A 134 11.43 -8.93 7.17
CA LEU A 134 11.92 -7.75 7.88
C LEU A 134 10.79 -7.10 8.70
N CYS A 135 9.63 -6.85 8.08
CA CYS A 135 8.45 -6.31 8.78
C CYS A 135 8.01 -7.21 9.94
N SER A 136 8.08 -8.54 9.79
CA SER A 136 7.75 -9.48 10.88
C SER A 136 8.73 -9.47 12.06
N ALA A 137 9.93 -8.91 11.87
CA ALA A 137 10.93 -8.74 12.94
C ALA A 137 10.78 -7.40 13.68
N CYS A 138 9.98 -6.46 13.16
CA CYS A 138 9.65 -5.22 13.86
C CYS A 138 8.63 -5.51 14.96
N VAL A 139 9.08 -5.49 16.22
CA VAL A 139 8.22 -5.65 17.38
C VAL A 139 8.16 -4.32 18.13
N VAL A 140 6.95 -3.80 18.30
CA VAL A 140 6.71 -2.62 19.14
C VAL A 140 6.12 -3.10 20.46
N LEU A 141 6.76 -2.75 21.56
CA LEU A 141 6.26 -3.02 22.91
C LEU A 141 5.63 -1.74 23.46
N GLN A 142 4.30 -1.74 23.60
CA GLN A 142 3.59 -0.71 24.33
C GLN A 142 3.35 -1.20 25.76
N ILE A 143 4.04 -0.57 26.72
CA ILE A 143 3.86 -0.89 28.14
C ILE A 143 2.63 -0.14 28.64
N GLN A 144 1.60 -0.87 29.07
CA GLN A 144 0.41 -0.26 29.67
C GLN A 144 0.85 0.45 30.97
N ASN A 145 0.59 1.76 31.04
CA ASN A 145 0.87 2.73 32.11
C ASN A 145 1.96 3.78 31.84
N ASN A 146 2.59 3.84 30.66
CA ASN A 146 3.43 4.98 30.28
C ASN A 146 3.21 5.30 28.80
N GLU A 147 3.11 6.57 28.42
CA GLU A 147 3.08 7.03 27.01
C GLU A 147 4.38 6.71 26.24
N HIS A 148 5.30 5.95 26.83
CA HIS A 148 6.57 5.57 26.25
C HIS A 148 6.43 4.32 25.38
N ILE A 149 6.58 4.52 24.08
CA ILE A 149 6.77 3.45 23.09
C ILE A 149 8.24 3.03 23.12
N ILE A 150 8.52 1.75 23.41
CA ILE A 150 9.87 1.18 23.25
C ILE A 150 9.95 0.60 21.84
N ASP A 151 10.63 1.31 20.94
CA ASP A 151 10.98 0.80 19.60
C ASP A 151 12.26 -0.05 19.70
N ALA A 152 12.08 -1.36 19.85
CA ALA A 152 13.18 -2.32 19.88
C ALA A 152 13.42 -2.90 18.48
N ARG A 153 14.22 -2.22 17.65
CA ARG A 153 14.66 -2.77 16.36
C ARG A 153 15.85 -3.68 16.58
N VAL A 154 15.67 -4.98 16.35
CA VAL A 154 16.74 -5.98 16.48
C VAL A 154 17.85 -5.68 15.48
N SER A 155 18.89 -4.99 15.95
CA SER A 155 20.14 -4.80 15.22
C SER A 155 21.22 -5.60 15.93
N SER A 156 21.27 -6.91 15.62
CA SER A 156 22.32 -7.85 16.00
C SER A 156 22.52 -8.13 17.50
N LEU A 157 22.36 -9.39 17.90
CA LEU A 157 22.87 -9.88 19.18
C LEU A 157 24.39 -10.10 19.04
N GLY A 158 25.18 -9.04 19.28
CA GLY A 158 26.65 -9.15 19.41
C GLY A 158 27.48 -8.84 18.16
N GLY A 159 26.95 -8.11 17.18
CA GLY A 159 27.66 -7.66 15.98
C GLY A 159 27.31 -6.23 15.55
N ASN A 160 27.88 -5.75 14.44
CA ASN A 160 27.47 -4.47 13.85
C ASN A 160 26.12 -4.62 13.11
N ALA A 161 25.48 -3.50 12.75
CA ALA A 161 24.17 -3.51 12.08
C ALA A 161 24.14 -4.37 10.79
N GLY A 162 25.26 -4.50 10.08
CA GLY A 162 25.41 -5.34 8.90
C GLY A 162 25.61 -6.84 9.18
N SER A 163 25.90 -7.22 10.42
CA SER A 163 25.99 -8.62 10.86
C SER A 163 24.60 -9.19 11.14
N ASN A 164 23.72 -9.16 10.13
CA ASN A 164 22.39 -9.72 10.20
C ASN A 164 22.16 -10.76 9.09
N ALA A 165 21.13 -11.60 9.25
CA ALA A 165 20.83 -12.69 8.33
C ALA A 165 20.33 -12.22 6.94
N LEU A 166 20.16 -10.92 6.72
CA LEU A 166 19.71 -10.32 5.45
C LEU A 166 20.87 -9.94 4.53
N LYS A 167 22.11 -9.90 5.04
CA LYS A 167 23.32 -9.65 4.23
C LYS A 167 23.44 -10.59 3.03
N LYS A 168 23.07 -11.87 3.18
CA LYS A 168 23.07 -12.86 2.07
C LYS A 168 22.13 -12.51 0.92
N TYR A 169 21.25 -11.53 1.11
CA TYR A 169 20.30 -11.04 0.12
C TYR A 169 20.57 -9.58 -0.30
N GLY A 170 21.71 -8.99 0.08
CA GLY A 170 22.07 -7.61 -0.27
C GLY A 170 21.35 -6.53 0.53
N LEU A 171 20.62 -6.89 1.59
CA LEU A 171 19.90 -5.97 2.48
C LEU A 171 20.62 -5.83 3.83
N ASP A 172 21.92 -5.58 3.78
CA ASP A 172 22.75 -5.30 4.96
C ASP A 172 22.32 -3.96 5.58
N PHE A 173 22.02 -3.93 6.90
CA PHE A 173 21.55 -2.67 7.52
C PHE A 173 22.64 -1.61 7.62
N GLY A 174 23.91 -1.98 7.50
CA GLY A 174 25.00 -1.01 7.33
C GLY A 174 24.84 -0.21 6.04
N GLN A 175 24.36 -0.82 4.95
CA GLN A 175 24.06 -0.12 3.70
C GLN A 175 22.75 0.67 3.76
N LEU A 176 21.72 0.11 4.40
CA LEU A 176 20.41 0.76 4.52
C LEU A 176 20.43 1.98 5.45
N ASN A 177 21.32 2.02 6.45
CA ASN A 177 21.50 3.18 7.34
C ASN A 177 22.30 4.35 6.72
N ILE A 178 22.74 4.24 5.47
CA ILE A 178 23.41 5.35 4.73
C ILE A 178 22.38 6.27 4.07
N LEU A 179 21.13 5.83 3.95
CA LEU A 179 20.02 6.63 3.46
C LEU A 179 19.53 7.52 4.60
N TYR A 180 20.15 8.69 4.75
CA TYR A 180 19.68 9.77 5.61
C TYR A 180 18.40 10.40 5.06
#